data_AF-A0A6G4IS41-F1
#
_entry.id   AF-A0A6G4IS41-F1
#
_cell.length_a   1.000
_cell.length_b   1.000
_cell.length_c   1.000
_cell.angle_alpha   90.00
_cell.angle_beta   90.00
_cell.angle_gamma   90.00
#
_symmetry.space_group_name_H-M   'P 1'
#
loop_
_entity.id
_entity.type
_entity.pdbx_description
1 polymer ?
#
loop_
_entity_poly.entity_id
_entity_poly.type
_entity_poly.pdbx_seq_one_letter_code
_entity_poly.pdbx_strand_id
1 'polypeptide(L)' 'MHKKYFIGTSILIAVFVVIFDQVTKYIIATTMKIGDSFEVIPHFLNITSHRNNGAAWGILSGKRHFLIITTVSYTHL' A
#
# COMPACT_ATOMS: atom_id res chain seq x y z
N MET A 1 16.86 -30.43 8.85
CA MET A 1 15.63 -30.12 9.61
C MET A 1 14.74 -29.21 8.77
N HIS A 2 13.65 -29.72 8.19
CA HIS A 2 12.66 -28.88 7.52
C HIS A 2 11.79 -28.18 8.58
N LYS A 3 11.73 -26.85 8.55
CA LYS A 3 10.83 -26.09 9.43
C LYS A 3 9.42 -26.14 8.83
N LYS A 4 8.42 -26.46 9.66
CA LYS A 4 7.00 -26.46 9.27
C LYS A 4 6.49 -25.04 8.95
N TYR A 5 7.02 -24.03 9.65
CA TYR A 5 6.68 -22.62 9.46
C TYR A 5 7.92 -21.72 9.55
N PHE A 6 7.95 -20.66 8.73
CA PHE A 6 9.03 -19.68 8.67
C PHE A 6 8.64 -18.35 9.33
N ILE A 7 8.00 -18.42 10.50
CA ILE A 7 7.34 -17.28 11.17
C ILE A 7 8.27 -16.07 11.31
N GLY A 8 9.50 -16.26 11.80
CA GLY A 8 10.45 -15.15 12.00
C GLY A 8 10.79 -14.43 10.70
N THR A 9 11.06 -15.18 9.62
CA THR A 9 11.32 -14.61 8.29
C THR A 9 10.09 -13.90 7.74
N SER A 10 8.90 -14.50 7.87
CA SER A 10 7.65 -13.90 7.41
C SER A 10 7.35 -12.57 8.12
N ILE A 11 7.51 -12.51 9.45
CA ILE A 11 7.31 -11.28 10.22
C ILE A 11 8.31 -10.22 9.80
N LEU A 12 9.59 -10.58 9.64
CA LEU A 12 10.62 -9.63 9.24
C LEU A 12 10.30 -9.01 7.88
N ILE A 13 9.88 -9.82 6.90
CA ILE A 13 9.47 -9.34 5.58
C ILE A 13 8.25 -8.41 5.71
N ALA A 14 7.22 -8.80 6.46
CA ALA A 14 6.02 -7.99 6.63
C ALA A 14 6.34 -6.63 7.27
N VAL A 15 7.14 -6.61 8.34
CA VAL A 15 7.56 -5.37 9.01
C VAL A 15 8.36 -4.48 8.06
N PHE A 16 9.31 -5.04 7.33
CA PHE A 16 10.11 -4.28 6.37
C PHE A 16 9.25 -3.64 5.27
N VAL A 17 8.33 -4.40 4.68
CA VAL A 17 7.41 -3.90 3.63
C VAL A 17 6.49 -2.80 4.17
N VAL A 18 5.92 -2.98 5.36
CA VAL A 18 5.04 -1.97 5.98
C VAL A 18 5.80 -0.68 6.29
N ILE A 19 7.02 -0.77 6.84
CA ILE A 19 7.84 0.42 7.11
C ILE A 19 8.16 1.15 5.81
N PHE A 20 8.61 0.42 4.77
CA PHE A 20 8.96 1.00 3.49
C PHE A 20 7.76 1.68 2.81
N ASP A 21 6.59 1.03 2.84
CA ASP A 21 5.33 1.57 2.31
C ASP A 21 4.91 2.87 3.03
N GLN A 22 4.96 2.89 4.36
CA GLN A 22 4.53 4.06 5.13
C GLN A 22 5.51 5.24 5.00
N VAL A 23 6.82 4.97 5.01
CA VAL A 23 7.85 6.01 4.83
C VAL A 23 7.72 6.65 3.45
N THR A 24 7.59 5.86 2.38
CA THR A 24 7.44 6.41 1.03
C THR A 24 6.16 7.22 0.88
N LYS A 25 5.02 6.74 1.38
CA LYS A 25 3.75 7.50 1.39
C LYS A 25 3.88 8.82 2.15
N TYR A 26 4.54 8.80 3.31
CA TYR A 26 4.73 10.00 4.13
C TYR A 26 5.58 11.05 3.40
N ILE A 27 6.68 10.64 2.76
CA ILE A 27 7.52 11.55 1.98
C ILE A 27 6.68 12.21 0.88
N ILE A 28 5.99 11.44 0.04
CA ILE A 28 5.17 12.01 -1.05
C ILE A 28 4.04 12.90 -0.52
N ALA A 29 3.41 12.55 0.61
CA ALA A 29 2.35 13.35 1.20
C ALA A 29 2.82 14.69 1.77
N THR A 30 4.09 14.79 2.18
CA THR A 30 4.67 16.00 2.80
C THR A 30 5.48 16.86 1.84
N THR A 31 6.00 16.29 0.75
CA THR A 31 6.84 17.00 -0.21
C THR A 31 6.15 17.37 -1.52
N MET A 32 5.00 16.77 -1.84
CA MET A 32 4.29 16.98 -3.11
C MET A 32 2.82 17.38 -2.91
N LYS A 33 2.32 18.30 -3.74
CA LYS A 33 0.88 18.59 -3.84
C LYS A 33 0.19 17.48 -4.62
N ILE A 34 -1.14 17.35 -4.44
CA ILE A 34 -1.93 16.36 -5.18
C ILE A 34 -1.89 16.74 -6.67
N GLY A 35 -1.56 15.77 -7.52
CA GLY A 35 -1.39 15.95 -8.97
C GLY A 35 0.04 16.22 -9.40
N ASP A 36 0.95 16.59 -8.49
CA ASP A 36 2.37 16.74 -8.83
C ASP A 36 2.95 15.40 -9.30
N SER A 37 3.88 15.47 -10.26
CA SER A 37 4.52 14.30 -10.86
C SER A 37 6.03 14.52 -11.01
N PHE A 38 6.83 13.57 -10.53
CA PHE A 38 8.29 13.56 -10.64
C PHE A 38 8.72 12.39 -11.53
N GLU A 39 9.50 12.68 -12.57
CA GLU A 39 10.00 11.66 -13.49
C GLU A 39 11.22 10.94 -12.93
N VAL A 40 11.18 9.61 -12.93
CA VAL A 40 12.27 8.75 -12.46
C VAL A 40 12.96 8.05 -13.64
N ILE A 41 12.16 7.45 -14.53
CA ILE A 41 12.64 6.86 -15.78
C ILE A 41 11.82 7.50 -16.91
N PRO A 42 12.46 8.28 -17.79
CA PRO A 42 11.76 8.99 -18.85
C PRO A 42 10.84 8.07 -19.65
N HIS A 43 9.59 8.52 -19.83
CA HIS A 43 8.54 7.82 -20.56
C HIS A 43 8.09 6.46 -20.01
N PHE A 44 8.61 6.00 -18.86
CA PHE A 44 8.27 4.69 -18.28
C PHE A 44 7.79 4.76 -16.83
N LEU A 45 8.47 5.52 -15.96
CA LEU A 45 8.17 5.58 -14.54
C LEU A 45 8.15 7.02 -14.02
N ASN A 46 6.97 7.44 -13.55
CA ASN A 46 6.75 8.68 -12.83
C ASN A 46 6.23 8.39 -11.43
N ILE A 47 6.68 9.17 -10.45
CA ILE A 47 6.06 9.23 -9.12
C ILE A 47 5.02 10.36 -9.15
N THR A 48 3.74 9.99 -9.16
CA THR A 48 2.63 10.95 -9.16
C THR A 48 1.89 10.93 -7.84
N SER A 49 1.70 12.10 -7.23
CA SER A 49 0.97 12.23 -5.96
C SER A 49 -0.55 12.10 -6.22
N HIS A 50 -1.06 10.89 -6.05
CA HIS A 50 -2.48 10.57 -6.21
C HIS A 50 -3.13 10.17 -4.87
N ARG A 51 -4.46 10.30 -4.75
CA ARG A 51 -5.24 9.88 -3.57
C ARG A 51 -6.40 9.01 -4.02
N ASN A 52 -6.39 7.72 -3.63
CA ASN A 52 -7.47 6.78 -3.92
C ASN A 52 -8.27 6.51 -2.63
N ASN A 53 -9.56 6.84 -2.63
CA ASN A 53 -10.50 6.59 -1.53
C ASN A 53 -11.44 5.39 -1.80
N GLY A 54 -11.13 4.59 -2.83
CA GLY A 54 -11.78 3.32 -3.16
C GLY A 54 -10.77 2.16 -3.20
N ALA A 55 -11.18 1.04 -3.79
CA ALA A 55 -10.34 -0.13 -4.00
C ALA A 55 -9.56 -0.04 -5.33
N ALA A 56 -9.17 -1.18 -5.91
CA ALA A 56 -8.52 -1.23 -7.21
C ALA A 56 -9.39 -0.54 -8.29
N TRP A 57 -8.75 0.20 -9.22
CA TRP A 57 -9.43 1.04 -10.23
C TRP A 57 -10.42 2.08 -9.67
N GLY A 58 -10.35 2.42 -8.37
CA GLY A 58 -11.25 3.39 -7.75
C GLY A 58 -12.68 2.89 -7.50
N ILE A 59 -12.95 1.59 -7.72
CA ILE A 59 -14.27 1.02 -7.45
C ILE A 59 -14.60 1.13 -5.96
N LEU A 60 -15.89 1.25 -5.63
CA LEU A 60 -16.36 1.42 -4.26
C LEU A 60 -15.76 2.67 -3.55
N SER A 61 -15.49 3.73 -4.31
CA SER A 61 -15.05 5.02 -3.77
C SER A 61 -15.98 5.52 -2.64
N GLY A 62 -15.37 5.95 -1.53
CA GLY A 62 -16.07 6.45 -0.35
C GLY A 62 -16.69 5.35 0.53
N LYS A 63 -16.55 4.06 0.18
CA LYS A 63 -17.09 2.93 0.95
C LYS A 63 -16.09 2.33 1.93
N ARG A 64 -15.40 3.18 2.72
CA ARG A 64 -14.34 2.75 3.66
C ARG A 64 -14.79 1.64 4.61
N HIS A 65 -15.97 1.78 5.22
CA HIS A 65 -16.47 0.78 6.18
C HIS A 65 -16.73 -0.57 5.53
N PHE A 66 -17.29 -0.58 4.31
CA PHE A 66 -17.49 -1.80 3.54
C PHE A 66 -16.17 -2.52 3.29
N LEU A 67 -15.13 -1.81 2.82
CA LEU A 67 -13.82 -2.38 2.53
C LEU A 67 -13.12 -2.97 3.79
N ILE A 68 -13.29 -2.32 4.95
CA ILE A 68 -12.76 -2.82 6.23
C ILE A 68 -13.46 -4.12 6.63
N ILE A 69 -14.81 -4.14 6.58
CA ILE A 69 -15.60 -5.32 6.94
C ILE A 69 -15.20 -6.51 6.08
N THR A 70 -15.12 -6.35 4.76
CA THR A 70 -14.76 -7.45 3.85
C THR A 70 -13.36 -8.01 4.13
N THR A 71 -12.41 -7.16 4.50
CA THR A 71 -11.02 -7.58 4.82
C THR A 71 -10.99 -8.45 6.08
N VAL A 72 -11.68 -8.01 7.13
CA VAL A 72 -11.74 -8.76 8.40
C VAL A 72 -12.50 -10.07 8.20
N SER A 73 -13.66 -10.04 7.52
CA SER A 73 -14.45 -11.24 7.23
C SER A 73 -13.67 -12.29 6.45
N TYR A 74 -12.89 -11.88 5.44
CA TYR A 74 -12.06 -12.81 4.65
C TYR A 74 -10.96 -13.47 5.48
N THR A 75 -10.41 -12.76 6.47
CA THR A 75 -9.33 -13.29 7.34
C THR A 75 -9.83 -14.33 8.35
N HIS A 76 -11.15 -14.52 8.46
CA HIS A 76 -11.79 -15.47 9.39
C HIS A 76 -12.46 -16.67 8.69
N LEU A 77 -12.32 -16.78 7.37
CA LEU A 77 -12.67 -17.97 6.57
C LEU A 77 -11.41 -18.79 6.26
#